data_AF-H9WT30-F1
#
_entry.id   AF-H9WT30-F1
#
_cell.length_a   1.000
_cell.length_b   1.000
_cell.length_c   1.000
_cell.angle_alpha   90.00
_cell.angle_beta   90.00
_cell.angle_gamma   90.00
#
_symmetry.space_group_name_H-M   'P 1'
#
loop_
_entity.id
_entity.type
_entity.pdbx_description
1 polymer ?
#
loop_
_entity_poly.entity_id
_entity_poly.type
_entity_poly.pdbx_seq_one_letter_code
_entity_poly.pdbx_strand_id
1 'polypeptide(L)'
;EENGAAFARQFHQDDPVLDKIDRTFLKRRQGRVTPGGWCARKFSKRKDPCSQWGNVNVLMPGPRAKLFEKLILNLIANETFRSNQCRFQ
;
A
#
# COMPACT_ATOMS: atom_id res chain seq x y z
N GLU A 1 -19.42 -6.01 2.68
CA GLU A 1 -18.73 -6.54 1.48
C GLU A 1 -17.47 -5.72 1.24
N GLU A 2 -16.29 -6.36 1.16
CA GLU A 2 -15.08 -5.71 0.61
C GLU A 2 -15.13 -5.91 -0.91
N ASN A 3 -15.42 -4.86 -1.68
CA ASN A 3 -15.56 -4.93 -3.15
C ASN A 3 -14.22 -5.09 -3.91
N GLY A 4 -13.13 -5.46 -3.22
CA GLY A 4 -11.80 -5.71 -3.84
C GLY A 4 -11.14 -4.50 -4.52
N ALA A 5 -11.66 -3.28 -4.36
CA ALA A 5 -11.10 -2.09 -4.99
C ALA A 5 -9.67 -1.80 -4.50
N ALA A 6 -8.72 -1.74 -5.44
CA ALA A 6 -7.30 -1.49 -5.14
C ALA A 6 -6.97 -0.02 -4.89
N PHE A 7 -7.77 0.89 -5.45
CA PHE A 7 -7.56 2.33 -5.37
C PHE A 7 -8.77 3.03 -4.76
N ALA A 8 -8.50 4.11 -4.05
CA ALA A 8 -9.51 5.03 -3.54
C ALA A 8 -9.58 6.27 -4.43
N ARG A 9 -10.60 7.11 -4.20
CA ARG A 9 -10.66 8.47 -4.75
C ARG A 9 -9.51 9.34 -4.21
N GLN A 10 -9.34 10.51 -4.81
CA GLN A 10 -8.46 11.54 -4.25
C GLN A 10 -9.01 12.07 -2.92
N PHE A 11 -8.09 12.40 -2.02
CA PHE A 11 -8.39 13.04 -0.73
C PHE A 11 -7.73 14.41 -0.70
N HIS A 12 -8.41 15.39 -0.10
CA HIS A 12 -7.81 16.70 0.13
C HIS A 12 -6.68 16.59 1.13
N GLN A 13 -5.75 17.54 1.08
CA GLN A 13 -4.75 17.68 2.13
C GLN A 13 -5.47 17.85 3.48
N ASP A 14 -4.95 17.18 4.51
CA ASP A 14 -5.47 17.24 5.88
C ASP A 14 -6.94 16.76 6.04
N ASP A 15 -7.46 16.02 5.07
CA ASP A 15 -8.78 15.37 5.19
C ASP A 15 -8.78 14.39 6.38
N PRO A 16 -9.73 14.48 7.33
CA PRO A 16 -9.80 13.60 8.50
C PRO A 16 -9.82 12.09 8.18
N VAL A 17 -10.21 11.70 6.96
CA VAL A 17 -10.14 10.31 6.52
C VAL A 17 -8.69 9.80 6.42
N LEU A 18 -7.71 10.68 6.19
CA LEU A 18 -6.29 10.33 6.12
C LEU A 18 -5.80 9.81 7.48
N ASP A 19 -6.24 10.42 8.58
CA ASP A 19 -5.93 9.92 9.94
C ASP A 19 -6.46 8.50 10.17
N LYS A 20 -7.66 8.21 9.64
CA LYS A 20 -8.24 6.87 9.71
C LYS A 20 -7.42 5.89 8.88
N ILE A 21 -6.99 6.29 7.68
CA ILE A 21 -6.14 5.46 6.81
C ILE A 21 -4.81 5.15 7.49
N ASP A 22 -4.18 6.16 8.08
CA ASP A 22 -2.92 6.04 8.81
C ASP A 22 -3.01 5.05 9.95
N ARG A 23 -4.04 5.19 10.81
CA ARG A 23 -4.20 4.35 12.00
C ARG A 23 -4.62 2.92 11.64
N THR A 24 -5.58 2.76 10.73
CA THR A 24 -6.19 1.46 10.44
C THR A 24 -5.40 0.64 9.45
N PHE A 25 -4.92 1.24 8.36
CA PHE A 25 -4.29 0.50 7.26
C PHE A 25 -2.76 0.59 7.29
N LEU A 26 -2.21 1.80 7.44
CA LEU A 26 -0.76 2.00 7.43
C LEU A 26 -0.11 1.69 8.79
N LYS A 27 -0.93 1.57 9.85
CA LYS A 27 -0.49 1.36 11.24
C LYS A 27 0.56 2.39 11.66
N ARG A 28 0.42 3.61 11.14
CA ARG A 28 1.32 4.74 11.32
C ARG A 28 0.91 5.51 12.56
N ARG A 29 1.90 5.92 13.37
CA ARG A 29 1.69 6.85 14.48
C ARG A 29 1.82 8.28 13.98
N GLN A 30 1.15 9.22 14.64
CA GLN A 30 1.23 10.64 14.30
C GLN A 30 2.70 11.12 14.28
N GLY A 31 3.07 11.87 13.24
CA GLY A 31 4.43 12.36 13.04
C GLY A 31 5.48 11.29 12.71
N ARG A 32 5.08 10.05 12.46
CA ARG A 32 5.98 8.96 12.02
C ARG A 32 5.74 8.60 10.57
N VAL A 33 6.76 8.04 9.92
CA VAL A 33 6.64 7.48 8.58
C VAL A 33 6.00 6.09 8.66
N THR A 34 5.26 5.70 7.62
CA THR A 34 4.68 4.36 7.50
C THR A 34 5.77 3.30 7.57
N PRO A 35 5.65 2.27 8.43
CA PRO A 35 6.57 1.14 8.42
C PRO A 35 6.56 0.40 7.09
N GLY A 36 7.73 0.07 6.55
CA GLY A 36 7.87 -0.56 5.25
C GLY A 36 9.17 -1.35 5.07
N GLY A 37 9.51 -1.63 3.81
CA GLY A 37 10.71 -2.39 3.42
C GLY A 37 12.03 -1.79 3.91
N TRP A 38 12.03 -0.49 4.13
CA TRP A 38 13.18 0.32 4.56
C TRP A 38 13.41 0.33 6.08
N CYS A 39 12.55 -0.29 6.88
CA CYS A 39 12.77 -0.36 8.33
C CYS A 39 13.82 -1.44 8.63
N ALA A 40 15.08 -1.01 8.76
CA ALA A 40 16.23 -1.90 8.82
C ALA A 40 16.49 -2.50 10.20
N ARG A 41 15.85 -1.97 11.26
CA ARG A 41 16.06 -2.49 12.61
C ARG A 41 15.26 -3.77 12.84
N LYS A 42 15.92 -4.78 13.42
CA LYS A 42 15.28 -6.04 13.80
C LYS A 42 14.07 -5.79 14.70
N PHE A 43 12.91 -6.35 14.32
CA PHE A 43 11.68 -6.27 15.10
C PHE A 43 11.91 -6.77 16.52
N SER A 44 11.54 -5.95 17.51
CA SER A 44 11.50 -6.35 18.91
C SER A 44 10.34 -5.65 19.59
N LYS A 45 9.66 -6.33 20.54
CA LYS A 45 8.45 -5.83 21.19
C LYS A 45 8.62 -4.45 21.86
N ARG A 46 9.85 -4.04 22.17
CA ARG A 46 10.17 -2.78 22.87
C ARG A 46 10.77 -1.71 21.96
N LYS A 47 11.00 -2.00 20.68
CA LYS A 47 11.82 -1.16 19.80
C LYS A 47 11.12 -0.96 18.46
N ASP A 48 10.90 0.30 18.09
CA ASP A 48 10.38 0.70 16.78
C ASP A 48 11.33 0.17 15.68
N PRO A 49 10.86 -0.66 14.74
CA PRO A 49 11.68 -1.18 13.63
C PRO A 49 12.16 -0.08 12.68
N CYS A 50 11.47 1.07 12.64
CA CYS A 50 11.76 2.18 11.73
C CYS A 50 12.56 3.30 12.38
N SER A 51 13.13 3.07 13.58
CA SER A 51 14.07 4.02 14.20
C SER A 51 15.42 4.05 13.48
N GLN A 52 15.72 3.07 12.64
CA GLN A 52 16.87 3.04 11.74
C GLN A 52 16.35 2.78 10.33
N TRP A 53 16.77 3.64 9.42
CA TRP A 53 16.37 3.59 8.03
C TRP A 53 17.43 2.86 7.22
N GLY A 54 16.99 1.94 6.38
CA GLY A 54 17.81 1.27 5.37
C GLY A 54 17.59 1.88 3.99
N ASN A 55 17.84 1.07 2.96
CA ASN A 55 17.60 1.46 1.57
C ASN A 55 16.09 1.60 1.30
N VAL A 56 15.66 2.81 0.94
CA VAL A 56 14.25 3.15 0.63
C VAL A 56 13.72 2.46 -0.62
N ASN A 57 14.60 1.95 -1.48
CA ASN A 57 14.22 1.25 -2.71
C ASN A 57 13.92 -0.24 -2.48
N VAL A 58 14.07 -0.75 -1.25
CA VAL A 58 13.77 -2.16 -0.94
C VAL A 58 12.26 -2.35 -0.91
N LEU A 59 11.77 -3.20 -1.82
CA LEU A 59 10.38 -3.63 -1.86
C LEU A 59 10.23 -4.96 -1.10
N MET A 60 9.39 -4.97 -0.07
CA MET A 60 8.99 -6.18 0.65
C MET A 60 7.47 -6.40 0.50
N PRO A 61 7.02 -7.18 -0.49
CA PRO A 61 5.59 -7.39 -0.75
C PRO A 61 4.89 -8.12 0.41
N GLY A 62 3.89 -7.45 1.00
CA GLY A 62 3.00 -8.06 1.99
C GLY A 62 1.90 -8.94 1.36
N PRO A 63 1.05 -9.61 2.17
CA PRO A 63 -0.03 -10.45 1.68
C PRO A 63 -0.98 -9.74 0.69
N ARG A 64 -1.34 -8.48 0.97
CA ARG A 64 -2.19 -7.67 0.08
C ARG A 64 -1.50 -7.31 -1.23
N ALA A 65 -0.18 -7.10 -1.22
CA ALA A 65 0.59 -6.85 -2.45
C ALA A 65 0.64 -8.11 -3.34
N LYS A 66 0.79 -9.30 -2.74
CA LYS A 66 0.70 -10.58 -3.47
C LYS A 66 -0.69 -10.84 -4.03
N LEU A 67 -1.74 -10.44 -3.33
CA LEU A 67 -3.11 -10.50 -3.86
C LEU A 67 -3.27 -9.55 -5.05
N PHE A 68 -2.77 -8.32 -4.92
CA PHE A 68 -2.80 -7.33 -5.99
C PHE A 68 -2.07 -7.82 -7.25
N GLU A 69 -0.87 -8.40 -7.10
CA GLU A 69 -0.13 -9.04 -8.19
C GLU A 69 -0.98 -10.09 -8.93
N LYS A 70 -1.62 -11.01 -8.20
CA LYS A 70 -2.51 -12.02 -8.79
C LYS A 70 -3.67 -11.39 -9.56
N LEU A 71 -4.31 -10.37 -8.99
CA LEU A 71 -5.43 -9.67 -9.64
C LEU A 71 -4.99 -8.99 -10.94
N ILE A 72 -3.82 -8.35 -10.94
CA ILE A 72 -3.26 -7.71 -12.14
C ILE A 72 -2.90 -8.75 -13.20
N LEU A 73 -2.25 -9.86 -12.82
CA LEU A 73 -1.92 -10.93 -13.76
C LEU A 73 -3.19 -11.54 -14.39
N ASN A 74 -4.24 -11.78 -13.60
CA ASN A 74 -5.52 -12.27 -14.10
C ASN A 74 -6.20 -11.25 -15.03
N LEU A 75 -6.14 -9.95 -14.70
CA LEU A 75 -6.70 -8.90 -15.54
C LEU A 75 -6.00 -8.83 -16.90
N ILE A 76 -4.67 -8.92 -16.92
CA ILE A 76 -3.86 -8.84 -18.15
C ILE A 76 -4.00 -10.11 -19.00
N ALA A 77 -4.16 -11.28 -18.37
CA ALA A 77 -4.36 -12.56 -19.07
C ALA A 77 -5.70 -12.64 -19.81
N ASN A 78 -6.66 -11.77 -19.48
CA ASN A 78 -7.95 -11.72 -20.16
C ASN A 78 -7.78 -11.18 -21.59
N GLU A 79 -8.26 -11.92 -22.59
CA GLU A 79 -8.17 -11.55 -24.02
C GLU A 79 -8.82 -10.20 -24.33
N THR A 80 -9.84 -9.82 -23.56
CA THR A 80 -10.55 -8.54 -23.71
C THR A 80 -9.87 -7.38 -22.98
N PHE A 81 -8.74 -7.60 -22.31
CA PHE A 81 -8.03 -6.58 -21.53
C PHE A 81 -7.77 -5.32 -22.35
N ARG A 82 -7.31 -5.47 -23.60
CA ARG A 82 -6.97 -4.35 -24.48
C ARG A 82 -8.19 -3.56 -24.97
N SER A 83 -9.31 -4.23 -25.23
CA SER A 83 -10.55 -3.55 -25.63
C SER A 83 -11.25 -2.86 -24.46
N ASN A 84 -11.08 -3.36 -23.24
CA ASN A 84 -11.70 -2.83 -22.03
C ASN A 84 -10.84 -1.77 -21.29
N GLN A 85 -9.79 -1.24 -21.94
CA GLN A 85 -9.03 -0.14 -21.36
C GLN A 85 -9.73 1.20 -21.59
N CYS A 86 -9.76 2.04 -20.55
CA CYS A 86 -10.08 3.45 -20.74
C CYS A 86 -9.05 4.06 -21.70
N ARG A 87 -9.51 4.64 -22.81
CA ARG A 87 -8.64 5.41 -23.69
C ARG A 87 -8.60 6.84 -23.18
N PHE A 88 -7.39 7.37 -22.99
CA PHE A 88 -7.24 8.81 -22.84
C PHE A 88 -7.64 9.43 -24.18
N GLN A 89 -8.74 10.18 -24.17
CA GLN A 89 -9.17 11.01 -25.27
C GLN A 89 -8.62 12.42 -25.08
#